data_AF-A0A836UAB1-F1
#
_entry.id   AF-A0A836UAB1-F1
#
_cell.length_a   1.000
_cell.length_b   1.000
_cell.length_c   1.000
_cell.angle_alpha   90.00
_cell.angle_beta   90.00
_cell.angle_gamma   90.00
#
_symmetry.space_group_name_H-M   'P 1'
#
loop_
_entity.id
_entity.type
_entity.pdbx_description
1 polymer ?
#
loop_
_entity_poly.entity_id
_entity_poly.type
_entity_poly.pdbx_seq_one_letter_code
_entity_poly.pdbx_strand_id
1 'polypeptide(L)'
;VVLEHLRLREQFGVAIGTMQAVQHKAADMAIRMEGMRGFVAAMSRDGENFVYIEPGAEVIRRGASGEWDSDSIAPSVPLVDENEIKIYYSGYRFSRTKRIEGERACGLATVRLDGFTYMTVEDDRKQGSVTTIPVVRGDATELHVNASCVKGSRIDVELIDSKSGQTLPGFSREECTPITSDSLGHRVRWGKRALGDVPNASFQIHFHLANGREAPRLYSFGFRTANDK
;
A
#
# COMPACT_ATOMS: atom_id res chain seq x y z
N VAL A 1 -25.68 20.66 7.16
CA VAL A 1 -24.96 21.39 6.09
C VAL A 1 -23.59 20.76 5.79
N VAL A 2 -22.69 20.57 6.77
CA VAL A 2 -21.39 19.87 6.53
C VAL A 2 -21.57 18.37 6.19
N LEU A 3 -22.48 17.67 6.87
CA LEU A 3 -22.77 16.26 6.59
C LEU A 3 -23.39 16.01 5.20
N GLU A 4 -24.17 16.95 4.67
CA GLU A 4 -24.72 16.85 3.30
C GLU A 4 -23.66 17.12 2.23
N HIS A 5 -22.68 17.98 2.52
CA HIS A 5 -21.60 18.29 1.59
C HIS A 5 -20.64 17.10 1.38
N LEU A 6 -20.51 16.22 2.39
CA LEU A 6 -19.74 14.97 2.29
C LEU A 6 -20.46 13.89 1.48
N ARG A 7 -21.80 13.92 1.43
CA ARG A 7 -22.62 12.93 0.71
C ARG A 7 -22.63 13.12 -0.80
N LEU A 8 -22.25 14.31 -1.29
CA LEU A 8 -22.38 14.70 -2.70
C LEU A 8 -21.08 14.61 -3.53
N ARG A 9 -19.96 14.17 -2.93
CA ARG A 9 -18.74 13.88 -3.71
C ARG A 9 -18.69 12.41 -4.09
N GLU A 10 -19.40 12.06 -5.17
CA GLU A 10 -19.09 10.88 -5.99
C GLU A 10 -17.73 11.07 -6.67
N GLN A 11 -16.63 11.00 -5.92
CA GLN A 11 -15.29 11.15 -6.47
C GLN A 11 -14.41 9.89 -6.30
N PHE A 12 -14.92 8.85 -5.65
CA PHE A 12 -14.18 7.59 -5.48
C PHE A 12 -15.12 6.39 -5.60
N GLY A 13 -15.14 5.75 -6.78
CA GLY A 13 -15.82 4.48 -7.03
C GLY A 13 -15.08 3.25 -6.47
N VAL A 14 -14.00 3.46 -5.72
CA VAL A 14 -13.24 2.41 -5.02
C VAL A 14 -12.81 2.99 -3.68
N ALA A 15 -13.10 2.29 -2.58
CA ALA A 15 -12.73 2.71 -1.24
C ALA A 15 -11.20 2.67 -1.06
N ILE A 16 -10.54 3.79 -1.32
CA ILE A 16 -9.23 4.10 -0.74
C ILE A 16 -9.54 4.86 0.54
N GLY A 17 -9.24 4.24 1.69
CA GLY A 17 -9.55 4.76 3.01
C GLY A 17 -9.19 6.23 3.14
N THR A 18 -10.20 7.08 3.39
CA THR A 18 -10.02 8.50 3.65
C THR A 18 -9.18 8.66 4.91
N MET A 19 -7.95 9.14 4.74
CA MET A 19 -7.08 9.58 5.84
C MET A 19 -7.61 10.92 6.38
N GLN A 20 -8.74 10.89 7.10
CA GLN A 20 -9.22 12.00 7.93
C GLN A 20 -8.92 11.67 9.40
N ALA A 21 -7.71 11.99 9.83
CA ALA A 21 -7.36 12.02 11.24
C ALA A 21 -8.06 13.22 11.92
N VAL A 22 -9.23 12.94 12.50
CA VAL A 22 -9.78 13.48 13.76
C VAL A 22 -9.36 14.91 14.13
N GLN A 23 -10.22 15.89 13.82
CA GLN A 23 -10.08 17.29 14.26
C GLN A 23 -10.66 17.56 15.67
N HIS A 24 -10.82 16.55 16.53
CA HIS A 24 -11.40 16.74 17.87
C HIS A 24 -10.62 16.01 18.96
N LYS A 25 -9.60 16.68 19.50
CA LYS A 25 -9.27 16.83 20.94
C LYS A 25 -7.89 17.48 21.08
N ALA A 26 -7.86 18.82 20.97
CA ALA A 26 -6.63 19.61 21.02
C ALA A 26 -5.89 19.58 22.38
N ALA A 27 -6.46 19.01 23.45
CA ALA A 27 -5.85 18.95 24.76
C ALA A 27 -5.03 17.66 25.02
N ASP A 28 -5.42 16.50 24.48
CA ASP A 28 -4.68 15.24 24.65
C ASP A 28 -3.48 15.11 23.68
N MET A 29 -3.48 15.85 22.58
CA MET A 29 -2.37 15.88 21.60
C MET A 29 -1.09 16.51 22.17
N ALA A 30 -1.20 17.46 23.10
CA ALA A 30 -0.04 18.16 23.65
C ALA A 30 0.88 17.24 24.48
N ILE A 31 0.32 16.26 25.20
CA ILE A 31 1.08 15.29 26.01
C ILE A 31 1.64 14.16 25.13
N ARG A 32 0.98 13.85 24.00
CA ARG A 32 1.43 12.81 23.05
C ARG A 32 2.50 13.30 22.05
N MET A 33 2.61 14.62 21.84
CA MET A 33 3.60 15.22 20.94
C MET A 33 5.05 15.06 21.42
N GLU A 34 5.30 14.98 22.73
CA GLU A 34 6.66 14.80 23.26
C GLU A 34 7.29 13.44 22.91
N GLY A 35 6.48 12.46 22.46
CA GLY A 35 6.93 11.13 22.03
C GLY A 35 6.77 10.84 20.53
N MET A 36 6.28 11.79 19.72
CA MET A 36 6.07 11.57 18.29
C MET A 36 7.42 11.55 17.55
N ARG A 37 7.80 10.37 17.05
CA ARG A 37 9.05 10.14 16.31
C ARG A 37 8.87 10.23 14.78
N GLY A 38 7.66 10.03 14.27
CA GLY A 38 7.29 10.21 12.86
C GLY A 38 5.81 9.91 12.57
N PHE A 39 5.43 9.82 11.29
CA PHE A 39 4.08 9.44 10.86
C PHE A 39 3.95 7.93 10.72
N VAL A 40 2.85 7.34 11.16
CA VAL A 40 2.63 5.87 11.13
C VAL A 40 1.46 5.50 10.21
N ALA A 41 1.42 4.26 9.74
CA ALA A 41 0.34 3.75 8.91
C ALA A 41 -0.69 2.97 9.74
N ALA A 42 -1.97 3.12 9.40
CA ALA A 42 -3.05 2.30 9.92
C ALA A 42 -4.07 1.98 8.81
N MET A 43 -4.68 0.80 8.87
CA MET A 43 -5.65 0.31 7.90
C MET A 43 -7.01 0.08 8.56
N SER A 44 -8.06 0.39 7.82
CA SER A 44 -9.45 0.06 8.18
C SER A 44 -10.20 -0.40 6.93
N ARG A 45 -11.17 -1.31 7.11
CA ARG A 45 -12.09 -1.74 6.04
C ARG A 45 -13.44 -1.05 6.10
N ASP A 46 -13.82 -0.55 7.26
CA ASP A 46 -15.11 0.11 7.53
C ASP A 46 -14.96 1.62 7.72
N GLY A 47 -13.73 2.13 7.81
CA GLY A 47 -13.43 3.53 8.10
C GLY A 47 -13.63 3.90 9.58
N GLU A 48 -13.96 2.94 10.44
CA GLU A 48 -14.24 3.15 11.87
C GLU A 48 -13.21 2.44 12.74
N ASN A 49 -12.89 1.19 12.42
CA ASN A 49 -11.97 0.34 13.16
C ASN A 49 -10.61 0.29 12.47
N PHE A 50 -9.60 0.89 13.09
CA PHE A 50 -8.25 1.00 12.55
C PHE A 50 -7.27 0.08 13.26
N VAL A 51 -6.42 -0.59 12.49
CA VAL A 51 -5.29 -1.41 12.96
C VAL A 51 -4.00 -0.79 12.45
N TYR A 52 -3.04 -0.55 13.34
CA TYR A 52 -1.71 -0.07 12.96
C TYR A 52 -0.96 -1.12 12.15
N ILE A 53 -0.38 -0.70 11.03
CA ILE A 53 0.51 -1.53 10.22
C ILE A 53 1.92 -1.30 10.74
N GLU A 54 2.60 -2.39 11.12
CA GLU A 54 3.93 -2.37 11.77
C GLU A 54 4.04 -1.30 12.88
N PRO A 55 3.40 -1.51 14.04
CA PRO A 55 3.37 -0.52 15.11
C PRO A 55 4.76 0.01 15.47
N GLY A 56 4.96 1.32 15.31
CA GLY A 56 6.24 1.99 15.55
C GLY A 56 7.10 2.23 14.31
N ALA A 57 6.75 1.64 13.17
CA ALA A 57 7.35 1.98 11.88
C ALA A 57 6.83 3.33 11.38
N GLU A 58 7.76 4.17 10.93
CA GLU A 58 7.48 5.52 10.46
C GLU A 58 7.44 5.56 8.92
N VAL A 59 6.29 5.97 8.38
CA VAL A 59 6.04 6.28 6.96
C VAL A 59 6.86 7.48 6.50
N ILE A 60 6.93 8.52 7.34
CA ILE A 60 7.84 9.65 7.15
C ILE A 60 8.57 9.83 8.48
N ARG A 61 9.89 9.73 8.42
CA ARG A 61 10.77 9.86 9.56
C ARG A 61 11.14 11.32 9.77
N ARG A 62 11.41 11.70 11.02
CA ARG A 62 12.11 12.96 11.30
C ARG A 62 13.53 12.90 10.75
N GLY A 63 14.05 14.09 10.42
CA GLY A 63 15.45 14.24 10.06
C GLY A 63 16.39 13.83 11.20
N ALA A 64 17.64 13.53 10.83
CA ALA A 64 18.71 13.29 11.79
C ALA A 64 18.96 14.54 12.66
N SER A 65 19.66 14.36 13.79
CA SER A 65 19.94 15.49 14.70
C SER A 65 20.63 16.63 13.97
N GLY A 66 20.02 17.82 14.02
CA GLY A 66 20.55 19.01 13.36
C GLY A 66 19.98 19.26 11.95
N GLU A 67 19.19 18.36 11.39
CA GLU A 67 18.44 18.64 10.15
C GLU A 67 17.23 19.54 10.43
N TRP A 68 16.75 20.26 9.42
CA TRP A 68 15.70 21.28 9.55
C TRP A 68 14.34 20.73 10.03
N ASP A 69 14.12 19.42 9.86
CA ASP A 69 12.95 18.66 10.28
C ASP A 69 13.25 17.68 11.44
N SER A 70 14.33 17.92 12.18
CA SER A 70 14.81 16.99 13.21
C SER A 70 13.93 16.93 14.44
N ASP A 71 13.15 17.96 14.77
CA ASP A 71 12.43 18.03 16.05
C ASP A 71 10.93 17.78 15.93
N SER A 72 10.32 18.21 14.83
CA SER A 72 8.91 17.98 14.54
C SER A 72 8.67 18.01 13.03
N ILE A 73 7.75 17.16 12.59
CA ILE A 73 7.20 17.17 11.23
C ILE A 73 5.67 17.20 11.30
N ALA A 74 5.02 17.79 10.30
CA ALA A 74 3.57 17.79 10.11
C ALA A 74 3.23 17.65 8.63
N PRO A 75 2.45 16.63 8.20
CA PRO A 75 2.24 16.33 6.80
C PRO A 75 0.99 17.06 6.29
N SER A 76 0.96 17.32 4.99
CA SER A 76 -0.25 17.73 4.29
C SER A 76 -1.15 16.53 4.05
N VAL A 77 -2.32 16.79 3.48
CA VAL A 77 -3.09 15.75 2.80
C VAL A 77 -2.23 15.12 1.69
N PRO A 78 -2.20 13.78 1.55
CA PRO A 78 -1.54 13.13 0.42
C PRO A 78 -2.19 13.50 -0.90
N LEU A 79 -1.37 13.70 -1.94
CA LEU A 79 -1.81 14.02 -3.29
C LEU A 79 -1.42 12.87 -4.21
N VAL A 80 -2.41 12.26 -4.87
CA VAL A 80 -2.15 11.25 -5.90
C VAL A 80 -1.74 11.97 -7.18
N ASP A 81 -0.56 11.65 -7.69
CA ASP A 81 0.00 12.20 -8.92
C ASP A 81 0.46 11.04 -9.82
N GLU A 82 -0.42 10.65 -10.74
CA GLU A 82 -0.28 9.51 -11.64
C GLU A 82 0.09 8.20 -10.91
N ASN A 83 1.38 7.96 -10.77
CA ASN A 83 2.01 6.72 -10.33
C ASN A 83 2.57 6.82 -8.91
N GLU A 84 2.46 7.99 -8.28
CA GLU A 84 3.01 8.27 -6.96
C GLU A 84 2.00 9.01 -6.08
N ILE A 85 2.24 8.95 -4.77
CA ILE A 85 1.55 9.74 -3.77
C ILE A 85 2.58 10.69 -3.18
N LYS A 86 2.28 11.99 -3.29
CA LYS A 86 3.09 13.10 -2.82
C LYS A 86 2.54 13.61 -1.49
N ILE A 87 3.39 13.64 -0.48
CA ILE A 87 3.06 14.17 0.84
C ILE A 87 4.02 15.33 1.11
N TYR A 88 3.52 16.55 0.92
CA TYR A 88 4.24 17.72 1.38
C TYR A 88 4.22 17.74 2.89
N TYR A 89 5.30 18.16 3.54
CA TYR A 89 5.31 18.26 5.00
C TYR A 89 6.08 19.50 5.44
N SER A 90 5.65 20.07 6.55
CA SER A 90 6.44 21.08 7.26
C SER A 90 7.33 20.38 8.27
N GLY A 91 8.53 20.92 8.45
CA GLY A 91 9.51 20.45 9.41
C GLY A 91 10.00 21.60 10.27
N TYR A 92 10.31 21.27 11.50
CA TYR A 92 10.76 22.23 12.49
C TYR A 92 11.98 21.71 13.25
N ARG A 93 12.94 22.61 13.43
CA ARG A 93 14.07 22.47 14.35
C ARG A 93 14.04 23.62 15.34
N PHE A 94 13.84 23.33 16.64
CA PHE A 94 13.86 24.33 17.70
C PHE A 94 15.27 24.92 17.84
N SER A 95 15.37 26.24 18.02
CA SER A 95 16.63 26.81 18.47
C SER A 95 16.93 26.32 19.89
N ARG A 96 18.15 25.80 20.11
CA ARG A 96 18.61 25.41 21.45
C ARG A 96 18.84 26.59 22.38
N THR A 97 18.93 27.81 21.85
CA THR A 97 19.30 29.03 22.60
C THR A 97 18.19 30.07 22.66
N LYS A 98 17.14 29.94 21.85
CA LYS A 98 16.04 30.92 21.78
C LYS A 98 14.69 30.23 21.91
N ARG A 99 13.87 30.69 22.85
CA ARG A 99 12.56 30.09 23.22
C ARG A 99 11.49 30.12 22.11
N ILE A 100 11.61 30.99 21.11
CA ILE A 100 10.55 31.26 20.10
C ILE A 100 11.09 31.22 18.64
N GLU A 101 12.40 31.07 18.44
CA GLU A 101 13.00 30.98 17.11
C GLU A 101 13.39 29.52 16.79
N GLY A 102 13.29 29.13 15.52
CA GLY A 102 13.66 27.82 15.04
C GLY A 102 13.60 27.78 13.52
N GLU A 103 14.28 26.82 12.92
CA GLU A 103 14.27 26.65 11.46
C GLU A 103 12.97 26.00 11.02
N ARG A 104 12.37 26.55 9.97
CA ARG A 104 11.15 26.05 9.32
C ARG A 104 11.41 25.90 7.85
N ALA A 105 11.12 24.73 7.33
CA ALA A 105 11.10 24.50 5.89
C ALA A 105 9.97 23.52 5.53
N CYS A 106 9.78 23.32 4.23
CA CYS A 106 8.86 22.34 3.69
C CYS A 106 9.66 21.29 2.92
N GLY A 107 9.27 20.03 3.09
CA GLY A 107 9.81 18.90 2.36
C GLY A 107 8.72 18.21 1.55
N LEU A 108 9.14 17.27 0.71
CA LEU A 108 8.27 16.39 -0.05
C LEU A 108 8.71 14.94 0.21
N ALA A 109 7.80 14.14 0.72
CA ALA A 109 7.92 12.69 0.73
C ALA A 109 7.11 12.11 -0.44
N THR A 110 7.68 11.13 -1.13
CA THR A 110 7.03 10.43 -2.24
C THR A 110 6.95 8.95 -1.92
N VAL A 111 5.80 8.34 -2.18
CA VAL A 111 5.60 6.88 -2.14
C VAL A 111 4.98 6.44 -3.45
N ARG A 112 5.35 5.25 -3.95
CA ARG A 112 4.66 4.68 -5.13
C ARG A 112 3.17 4.53 -4.85
N LEU A 113 2.32 4.62 -5.88
CA LEU A 113 0.89 4.35 -5.73
C LEU A 113 0.68 2.96 -5.12
N ASP A 114 -0.22 2.85 -4.13
CA ASP A 114 -0.43 1.67 -3.27
C ASP A 114 0.83 1.13 -2.56
N GLY A 115 1.81 2.01 -2.32
CA GLY A 115 3.17 1.63 -1.89
C GLY A 115 3.49 1.72 -0.41
N PHE A 116 2.51 2.04 0.44
CA PHE A 116 2.77 2.32 1.87
C PHE A 116 3.33 1.11 2.63
N THR A 117 3.04 -0.10 2.17
CA THR A 117 3.60 -1.34 2.72
C THR A 117 3.71 -2.38 1.60
N TYR A 118 4.46 -3.45 1.85
CA TYR A 118 4.57 -4.58 0.94
C TYR A 118 4.81 -5.87 1.72
N MET A 119 4.45 -6.99 1.10
CA MET A 119 4.85 -8.31 1.53
C MET A 119 6.15 -8.71 0.82
N THR A 120 7.07 -9.30 1.56
CA THR A 120 8.34 -9.82 1.05
C THR A 120 8.66 -11.15 1.75
N VAL A 121 9.60 -11.89 1.18
CA VAL A 121 10.17 -13.08 1.83
C VAL A 121 11.11 -12.63 2.97
N GLU A 122 11.10 -13.33 4.11
CA GLU A 122 12.05 -13.14 5.21
C GLU A 122 13.50 -13.34 4.73
N ASP A 123 14.45 -12.59 5.29
CA ASP A 123 15.85 -12.51 4.80
C ASP A 123 16.58 -13.86 4.76
N ASP A 124 16.22 -14.80 5.63
CA ASP A 124 16.84 -16.14 5.73
C ASP A 124 16.17 -17.19 4.84
N ARG A 125 15.04 -16.86 4.19
CA ARG A 125 14.31 -17.79 3.33
C ARG A 125 14.61 -17.55 1.85
N LYS A 126 14.53 -18.62 1.07
CA LYS A 126 14.65 -18.56 -0.41
C LYS A 126 13.31 -18.30 -1.09
N GLN A 127 12.22 -18.68 -0.45
CA GLN A 127 10.86 -18.62 -1.00
C GLN A 127 9.86 -18.37 0.13
N GLY A 128 8.74 -17.76 -0.23
CA GLY A 128 7.59 -17.53 0.65
C GLY A 128 6.30 -17.52 -0.15
N SER A 129 5.16 -17.54 0.52
CA SER A 129 3.88 -17.45 -0.17
C SER A 129 2.81 -16.84 0.70
N VAL A 130 1.80 -16.25 0.08
CA VAL A 130 0.61 -15.72 0.75
C VAL A 130 -0.63 -16.07 -0.05
N THR A 131 -1.68 -16.50 0.65
CA THR A 131 -2.98 -16.83 0.07
C THR A 131 -4.01 -15.86 0.60
N THR A 132 -4.81 -15.27 -0.28
CA THR A 132 -5.90 -14.38 0.12
C THR A 132 -7.03 -15.16 0.78
N ILE A 133 -7.89 -14.47 1.53
CA ILE A 133 -9.27 -14.96 1.71
C ILE A 133 -9.98 -15.10 0.35
N PRO A 134 -11.12 -15.80 0.25
CA PRO A 134 -11.87 -15.84 -1.00
C PRO A 134 -12.22 -14.43 -1.48
N VAL A 135 -11.90 -14.16 -2.74
CA VAL A 135 -12.20 -12.91 -3.43
C VAL A 135 -13.29 -13.17 -4.46
N VAL A 136 -14.01 -12.12 -4.86
CA VAL A 136 -15.03 -12.16 -5.91
C VAL A 136 -14.61 -11.19 -7.00
N ARG A 137 -14.46 -11.67 -8.24
CA ARG A 137 -13.96 -10.83 -9.34
C ARG A 137 -14.99 -9.87 -9.94
N GLY A 138 -16.28 -10.11 -9.72
CA GLY A 138 -17.34 -9.37 -10.41
C GLY A 138 -17.27 -9.56 -11.92
N ASP A 139 -17.38 -8.47 -12.67
CA ASP A 139 -17.25 -8.40 -14.13
C ASP A 139 -15.81 -8.19 -14.61
N ALA A 140 -14.85 -8.08 -13.68
CA ALA A 140 -13.45 -7.90 -14.02
C ALA A 140 -12.91 -9.07 -14.86
N THR A 141 -12.10 -8.71 -15.84
CA THR A 141 -11.47 -9.64 -16.79
C THR A 141 -9.94 -9.64 -16.68
N GLU A 142 -9.38 -8.72 -15.89
CA GLU A 142 -7.95 -8.57 -15.68
C GLU A 142 -7.62 -8.54 -14.17
N LEU A 143 -6.55 -9.26 -13.81
CA LEU A 143 -5.92 -9.17 -12.50
C LEU A 143 -4.61 -8.39 -12.68
N HIS A 144 -4.47 -7.29 -11.96
CA HIS A 144 -3.26 -6.48 -11.93
C HIS A 144 -2.58 -6.60 -10.59
N VAL A 145 -1.25 -6.67 -10.61
CA VAL A 145 -0.42 -6.78 -9.42
C VAL A 145 0.59 -5.66 -9.40
N ASN A 146 0.60 -4.89 -8.32
CA ASN A 146 1.62 -3.90 -8.04
C ASN A 146 2.78 -4.61 -7.33
N ALA A 147 3.91 -4.76 -8.02
CA ALA A 147 5.04 -5.52 -7.52
C ALA A 147 6.37 -5.01 -8.08
N SER A 148 7.42 -5.17 -7.27
CA SER A 148 8.79 -4.92 -7.67
C SER A 148 9.62 -6.18 -7.51
N CYS A 149 10.22 -6.63 -8.62
CA CYS A 149 11.16 -7.74 -8.65
C CYS A 149 12.50 -7.24 -9.22
N VAL A 150 13.59 -7.66 -8.59
CA VAL A 150 14.96 -7.49 -9.10
C VAL A 150 15.43 -8.74 -9.83
N LYS A 151 16.57 -8.64 -10.52
CA LYS A 151 17.18 -9.77 -11.26
C LYS A 151 17.27 -11.04 -10.40
N GLY A 152 16.65 -12.11 -10.90
CA GLY A 152 16.63 -13.43 -10.27
C GLY A 152 15.50 -13.64 -9.25
N SER A 153 14.82 -12.58 -8.82
CA SER A 153 13.60 -12.69 -8.01
C SER A 153 12.38 -12.77 -8.91
N ARG A 154 11.31 -13.39 -8.43
CA ARG A 154 10.04 -13.45 -9.15
C ARG A 154 8.85 -13.64 -8.23
N ILE A 155 7.68 -13.28 -8.75
CA ILE A 155 6.38 -13.62 -8.18
C ILE A 155 5.58 -14.41 -9.20
N ASP A 156 5.12 -15.60 -8.81
CA ASP A 156 4.19 -16.41 -9.58
C ASP A 156 2.80 -16.34 -8.92
N VAL A 157 1.74 -16.39 -9.73
CA VAL A 157 0.36 -16.26 -9.24
C VAL A 157 -0.42 -17.51 -9.61
N GLU A 158 -1.14 -18.05 -8.65
CA GLU A 158 -2.00 -19.22 -8.79
C GLU A 158 -3.40 -18.88 -8.28
N LEU A 159 -4.42 -19.45 -8.94
CA LEU A 159 -5.81 -19.33 -8.48
C LEU A 159 -6.27 -20.66 -7.87
N ILE A 160 -6.84 -20.60 -6.68
CA ILE A 160 -7.29 -21.74 -5.91
C ILE A 160 -8.82 -21.69 -5.77
N ASP A 161 -9.48 -22.82 -5.97
CA ASP A 161 -10.89 -22.97 -5.68
C ASP A 161 -11.13 -22.90 -4.16
N SER A 162 -11.95 -21.94 -3.73
CA SER A 162 -12.16 -21.65 -2.30
C SER A 162 -12.89 -22.76 -1.53
N LYS A 163 -13.53 -23.72 -2.22
CA LYS A 163 -14.26 -24.82 -1.58
C LYS A 163 -13.40 -26.07 -1.44
N SER A 164 -12.69 -26.44 -2.49
CA SER A 164 -11.87 -27.65 -2.54
C SER A 164 -10.42 -27.42 -2.09
N GLY A 165 -9.96 -26.16 -2.08
CA GLY A 165 -8.56 -25.83 -1.82
C GLY A 165 -7.60 -26.28 -2.91
N GLN A 166 -8.12 -26.71 -4.06
CA GLN A 166 -7.33 -27.17 -5.20
C GLN A 166 -7.09 -26.04 -6.19
N THR A 167 -5.95 -26.09 -6.88
CA THR A 167 -5.64 -25.22 -8.01
C THR A 167 -6.71 -25.30 -9.09
N LEU A 168 -7.12 -24.14 -9.62
CA LEU A 168 -8.01 -24.09 -10.77
C LEU A 168 -7.26 -24.55 -12.03
N PRO A 169 -7.80 -25.53 -12.80
CA PRO A 169 -7.15 -26.00 -14.02
C PRO A 169 -6.91 -24.87 -15.04
N GLY A 170 -5.68 -24.71 -15.52
CA GLY A 170 -5.32 -23.61 -16.42
C GLY A 170 -4.85 -22.34 -15.71
N PHE A 171 -4.80 -22.33 -14.37
CA PHE A 171 -4.45 -21.18 -13.54
C PHE A 171 -3.42 -21.53 -12.45
N SER A 172 -2.56 -22.54 -12.72
CA SER A 172 -1.48 -22.91 -11.79
C SER A 172 -0.31 -21.94 -11.86
N ARG A 173 0.57 -21.99 -10.86
CA ARG A 173 1.81 -21.18 -10.86
C ARG A 173 2.74 -21.54 -12.03
N GLU A 174 2.76 -22.79 -12.48
CA GLU A 174 3.57 -23.25 -13.62
C GLU A 174 3.06 -22.71 -14.95
N GLU A 175 1.77 -22.44 -15.04
CA GLU A 175 1.14 -21.84 -16.21
C GLU A 175 1.23 -20.30 -16.19
N CYS A 176 1.52 -19.70 -15.03
CA CYS A 176 1.64 -18.26 -14.85
C CYS A 176 2.85 -17.70 -15.62
N THR A 177 2.65 -16.56 -16.28
CA THR A 177 3.77 -15.74 -16.74
C THR A 177 4.39 -15.06 -15.51
N PRO A 178 5.66 -15.31 -15.18
CA PRO A 178 6.26 -14.84 -13.94
C PRO A 178 6.42 -13.31 -13.94
N ILE A 179 6.08 -12.68 -12.83
CA ILE A 179 6.38 -11.27 -12.58
C ILE A 179 7.86 -11.17 -12.19
N THR A 180 8.65 -10.42 -12.97
CA THR A 180 10.12 -10.37 -12.82
C THR A 180 10.71 -8.96 -12.91
N SER A 181 9.87 -7.93 -12.94
CA SER A 181 10.29 -6.52 -13.00
C SER A 181 9.48 -5.64 -12.05
N ASP A 182 9.82 -4.36 -11.99
CA ASP A 182 9.01 -3.35 -11.29
C ASP A 182 7.89 -2.81 -12.19
N SER A 183 6.66 -2.77 -11.65
CA SER A 183 5.50 -2.10 -12.25
C SER A 183 4.42 -1.91 -11.19
N LEU A 184 3.62 -0.85 -11.37
CA LEU A 184 2.42 -0.60 -10.57
C LEU A 184 1.24 -1.52 -10.92
N GLY A 185 1.29 -2.21 -12.06
CA GLY A 185 0.14 -2.96 -12.55
C GLY A 185 0.52 -4.06 -13.53
N HIS A 186 1.33 -5.02 -13.09
CA HIS A 186 1.61 -6.24 -13.84
C HIS A 186 0.31 -6.96 -14.15
N ARG A 187 -0.02 -7.10 -15.43
CA ARG A 187 -1.17 -7.89 -15.87
C ARG A 187 -0.85 -9.37 -15.75
N VAL A 188 -1.53 -10.06 -14.86
CA VAL A 188 -1.34 -11.49 -14.62
C VAL A 188 -1.94 -12.30 -15.78
N ARG A 189 -1.19 -13.29 -16.27
CA ARG A 189 -1.57 -14.17 -17.37
C ARG A 189 -1.14 -15.60 -17.08
N TRP A 190 -1.95 -16.57 -17.51
CA TRP A 190 -1.66 -18.00 -17.42
C TRP A 190 -1.57 -18.57 -18.84
N GLY A 191 -0.38 -18.57 -19.42
CA GLY A 191 -0.17 -18.81 -20.85
C GLY A 191 -1.01 -17.86 -21.71
N LYS A 192 -2.03 -18.40 -22.39
CA LYS A 192 -2.98 -17.62 -23.22
C LYS A 192 -4.20 -17.11 -22.44
N ARG A 193 -4.40 -17.56 -21.20
CA ARG A 193 -5.57 -17.23 -20.35
C ARG A 193 -5.36 -15.96 -19.55
N ALA A 194 -6.47 -15.33 -19.19
CA ALA A 194 -6.56 -14.20 -18.27
C ALA A 194 -7.64 -14.46 -17.21
N LEU A 195 -7.79 -13.53 -16.27
CA LEU A 195 -8.83 -13.62 -15.23
C LEU A 195 -10.24 -13.79 -15.79
N GLY A 196 -10.54 -13.20 -16.94
CA GLY A 196 -11.84 -13.34 -17.61
C GLY A 196 -12.21 -14.78 -18.00
N ASP A 197 -11.22 -15.66 -18.15
CA ASP A 197 -11.42 -17.08 -18.49
C ASP A 197 -11.73 -17.95 -17.26
N VAL A 198 -11.70 -17.38 -16.05
CA VAL A 198 -11.97 -18.11 -14.81
C VAL A 198 -13.46 -18.43 -14.73
N PRO A 199 -13.85 -19.72 -14.67
CA PRO A 199 -15.26 -20.12 -14.64
C PRO A 199 -15.94 -19.72 -13.33
N ASN A 200 -15.17 -19.65 -12.24
CA ASN A 200 -15.68 -19.33 -10.92
C ASN A 200 -15.67 -17.81 -10.69
N ALA A 201 -16.76 -17.28 -10.16
CA ALA A 201 -16.82 -15.88 -9.73
C ALA A 201 -16.00 -15.63 -8.45
N SER A 202 -15.82 -16.66 -7.62
CA SER A 202 -15.04 -16.61 -6.40
C SER A 202 -13.94 -17.68 -6.35
N PHE A 203 -12.76 -17.27 -5.90
CA PHE A 203 -11.54 -18.07 -5.79
C PHE A 203 -10.61 -17.41 -4.76
N GLN A 204 -9.52 -18.06 -4.39
CA GLN A 204 -8.43 -17.44 -3.63
C GLN A 204 -7.25 -17.19 -4.58
N ILE A 205 -6.48 -16.14 -4.32
CA ILE A 205 -5.24 -15.87 -5.05
C ILE A 205 -4.08 -16.31 -4.17
N HIS A 206 -3.21 -17.16 -4.70
CA HIS A 206 -2.00 -17.61 -4.04
C HIS A 206 -0.79 -17.01 -4.76
N PHE A 207 -0.08 -16.14 -4.06
CA PHE A 207 1.17 -15.55 -4.53
C PHE A 207 2.34 -16.37 -4.02
N HIS A 208 3.19 -16.81 -4.95
CA HIS A 208 4.45 -17.49 -4.65
C HIS A 208 5.60 -16.52 -4.91
N LEU A 209 6.39 -16.22 -3.89
CA LEU A 209 7.51 -15.29 -3.94
C LEU A 209 8.81 -16.07 -3.89
N ALA A 210 9.72 -15.82 -4.82
CA ALA A 210 11.05 -16.43 -4.84
C ALA A 210 12.15 -15.37 -4.86
N ASN A 211 13.13 -15.54 -3.98
CA ASN A 211 14.24 -14.61 -3.82
C ASN A 211 15.25 -14.70 -4.96
N GLY A 212 15.78 -13.54 -5.33
CA GLY A 212 16.92 -13.39 -6.23
C GLY A 212 18.12 -12.83 -5.47
N ARG A 213 18.76 -11.81 -6.04
CA ARG A 213 19.77 -11.00 -5.33
C ARG A 213 19.16 -10.26 -4.14
N GLU A 214 17.94 -9.76 -4.31
CA GLU A 214 17.10 -9.17 -3.26
C GLU A 214 15.71 -9.83 -3.33
N ALA A 215 14.97 -9.74 -2.24
CA ALA A 215 13.63 -10.31 -2.16
C ALA A 215 12.62 -9.48 -2.98
N PRO A 216 11.64 -10.12 -3.64
CA PRO A 216 10.60 -9.42 -4.37
C PRO A 216 9.62 -8.75 -3.39
N ARG A 217 9.01 -7.65 -3.82
CA ARG A 217 8.02 -6.89 -3.04
C ARG A 217 6.66 -6.96 -3.71
N LEU A 218 5.66 -7.45 -2.99
CA LEU A 218 4.25 -7.46 -3.37
C LEU A 218 3.50 -6.35 -2.64
N TYR A 219 3.09 -5.30 -3.33
CA TYR A 219 2.48 -4.11 -2.74
C TYR A 219 0.95 -4.24 -2.67
N SER A 220 0.31 -4.48 -3.80
CA SER A 220 -1.15 -4.59 -3.92
C SER A 220 -1.54 -5.45 -5.11
N PHE A 221 -2.82 -5.83 -5.16
CA PHE A 221 -3.44 -6.42 -6.34
C PHE A 221 -4.84 -5.85 -6.52
N GLY A 222 -5.32 -5.83 -7.76
CA GLY A 222 -6.62 -5.25 -8.11
C GLY A 222 -7.25 -5.93 -9.31
N PHE A 223 -8.57 -5.81 -9.37
CA PHE A 223 -9.40 -6.31 -10.46
C PHE A 223 -9.76 -5.15 -11.38
N ARG A 224 -9.65 -5.36 -12.70
CA ARG A 224 -10.01 -4.35 -13.70
C ARG A 224 -10.92 -4.93 -14.78
N THR A 225 -11.80 -4.09 -15.30
CA THR A 225 -12.47 -4.37 -16.57
C THR A 225 -11.53 -4.00 -17.73
N ALA A 226 -11.70 -4.60 -18.90
CA ALA A 226 -10.84 -4.35 -20.05
C ALA A 226 -10.89 -2.89 -20.56
N ASN A 227 -11.85 -2.09 -20.08
CA ASN A 227 -12.05 -0.69 -20.48
C ASN A 227 -11.57 0.34 -19.44
N ASP A 228 -11.09 -0.09 -18.26
CA ASP A 228 -10.52 0.82 -17.26
C ASP A 228 -9.12 1.25 -17.73
N LYS A 229 -9.03 2.44 -18.34
CA LYS A 229 -7.76 3.10 -18.67
C LYS A 229 -7.28 3.97 -17.53
#